data_AF-A0A382E949-F1
#
_entry.id   AF-A0A382E949-F1
#
_cell.length_a   1.000
_cell.length_b   1.000
_cell.length_c   1.000
_cell.angle_alpha   90.00
_cell.angle_beta   90.00
_cell.angle_gamma   90.00
#
_symmetry.space_group_name_H-M   'P 1'
#
loop_
_entity.id
_entity.type
_entity.pdbx_description
1 polymer ?
#
loop_
_entity_poly.entity_id
_entity_poly.type
_entity_poly.pdbx_seq_one_letter_code
_entity_poly.pdbx_strand_id
1 'polypeptide(L)'
;KHDQRKPDYLHPRLEKILKPTYGVIIYQEQVMQIAQELSGFTAGEADILRRAMGKKKRAELEKQKQNFIEGAFKNGINKEIAASIFLKIEPFAEYGFNKSHAAAYAIIAYQTAYLKTYFPNEFFSASMTMDISSQNKLSEFYEELKRLNINIVRPDINKCFADFRSDGNNFYYALGGIKSVGYEAISNIVKERINNGNFKSINDFIERINPKDINKLQLEGLVKSGAFDKINNNRKALFNSIPNFILKSKNIFENKIANQIDLFSKDETKNNDFVPNYNDWKFEERLSKEFEAVGFFISDHPLNQFKALIDDYNIVEFNKFINNDITEETNIIATLLKIQEKKTQKGNSYAIVKFSDLSSVFELFIFSEVLELNRNILIEGNSLLITLKKNISEDENRFKRINVRKIVSLKDLLNKPISEIEFEMINRNKIEDISKILNKKGNTEVRLKVKENEHNLIFQLKNKRFIEKKSINLLKTQDILTNIK
;
A
#
# COMPACT_ATOMS: atom_id res chain seq x y z
N LYS A 1 27.72 15.74 12.88
CA LYS A 1 26.78 14.86 13.63
C LYS A 1 27.36 13.48 13.91
N HIS A 2 27.95 12.78 12.94
CA HIS A 2 28.56 11.45 13.14
C HIS A 2 30.08 11.48 13.36
N ASP A 3 30.62 12.61 13.84
CA ASP A 3 32.05 12.82 14.13
C ASP A 3 33.06 12.56 13.00
N GLN A 4 32.58 12.43 11.76
CA GLN A 4 33.41 12.28 10.56
C GLN A 4 34.13 13.58 10.16
N ARG A 5 33.69 14.73 10.69
CA ARG A 5 34.30 16.04 10.45
C ARG A 5 34.10 16.93 11.67
N LYS A 6 35.17 17.62 12.09
CA LYS A 6 35.10 18.62 13.16
C LYS A 6 34.29 19.84 12.68
N PRO A 7 33.33 20.33 13.48
CA PRO A 7 32.63 21.58 13.20
C PRO A 7 33.62 22.75 13.07
N ASP A 8 33.49 23.52 12.02
CA ASP A 8 34.26 24.74 11.80
C ASP A 8 33.46 25.94 12.33
N TYR A 9 34.01 26.64 13.33
CA TYR A 9 33.42 27.84 13.89
C TYR A 9 34.27 29.04 13.48
N LEU A 10 33.65 29.98 12.76
CA LEU A 10 34.31 31.18 12.25
C LEU A 10 34.89 32.09 13.33
N HIS A 11 34.37 31.98 14.56
CA HIS A 11 34.83 32.75 15.70
C HIS A 11 34.46 32.01 17.01
N PRO A 12 35.31 32.04 18.06
CA PRO A 12 35.02 31.35 19.33
C PRO A 12 33.67 31.72 19.97
N ARG A 13 33.28 32.99 19.90
CA ARG A 13 31.97 33.47 20.40
C ARG A 13 30.76 32.81 19.71
N LEU A 14 30.92 32.28 18.50
CA LEU A 14 29.84 31.63 17.76
C LEU A 14 29.59 30.19 18.20
N GLU A 15 30.55 29.58 18.89
CA GLU A 15 30.46 28.17 19.29
C GLU A 15 29.20 27.92 20.13
N LYS A 16 28.91 28.77 21.12
CA LYS A 16 27.72 28.61 21.98
C LYS A 16 26.40 28.62 21.21
N ILE A 17 26.32 29.43 20.15
CA ILE A 17 25.10 29.62 19.33
C ILE A 17 24.93 28.48 18.31
N LEU A 18 26.04 28.03 17.72
CA LEU A 18 26.06 27.07 16.61
C LEU A 18 26.37 25.63 17.04
N LYS A 19 26.76 25.40 18.28
CA LYS A 19 27.01 24.05 18.83
C LYS A 19 25.82 23.10 18.66
N PRO A 20 24.56 23.51 18.93
CA PRO A 20 23.40 22.62 18.71
C PRO A 20 23.20 22.19 17.25
N THR A 21 23.75 22.95 16.31
CA THR A 21 23.64 22.73 14.86
C THR A 21 24.98 22.39 14.21
N TYR A 22 25.97 21.96 14.99
CA TYR A 22 27.31 21.55 14.53
C TYR A 22 28.02 22.60 13.65
N GLY A 23 27.91 23.88 14.00
CA GLY A 23 28.56 24.98 13.26
C GLY A 23 27.75 25.51 12.07
N VAL A 24 26.60 24.90 11.75
CA VAL A 24 25.75 25.31 10.62
C VAL A 24 24.69 26.31 11.09
N ILE A 25 24.51 27.40 10.36
CA ILE A 25 23.43 28.37 10.60
C ILE A 25 22.15 27.82 9.97
N ILE A 26 21.16 27.47 10.79
CA ILE A 26 19.90 26.88 10.32
C ILE A 26 18.72 27.78 10.66
N TYR A 27 18.76 28.41 11.84
CA TYR A 27 17.61 29.12 12.40
C TYR A 27 17.73 30.64 12.30
N GLN A 28 16.59 31.30 12.12
CA GLN A 28 16.48 32.76 12.17
C GLN A 28 16.96 33.31 13.51
N GLU A 29 16.62 32.62 14.60
CA GLU A 29 17.02 32.98 15.96
C GLU A 29 18.54 32.88 16.16
N GLN A 30 19.23 31.98 15.42
CA GLN A 30 20.69 31.94 15.45
C GLN A 30 21.28 33.19 14.78
N VAL A 31 20.72 33.64 13.66
CA VAL A 31 21.16 34.89 13.00
C VAL A 31 20.98 36.09 13.93
N MET A 32 19.85 36.16 14.64
CA MET A 32 19.60 37.22 15.62
C MET A 32 20.61 37.17 16.77
N GLN A 33 20.87 35.98 17.34
CA GLN A 33 21.85 35.81 18.41
C GLN A 33 23.28 36.14 17.96
N ILE A 34 23.64 35.84 16.71
CA ILE A 34 24.95 36.20 16.15
C ILE A 34 25.11 37.72 16.09
N ALA A 35 24.08 38.45 15.64
CA ALA A 35 24.12 39.91 15.57
C ALA A 35 24.19 40.56 16.97
N GLN A 36 23.51 39.97 17.96
CA GLN A 36 23.59 40.42 19.35
C GLN A 36 24.98 40.18 19.94
N GLU A 37 25.50 38.96 19.81
CA GLU A 37 26.77 38.55 20.44
C GLU A 37 28.00 39.18 19.77
N LEU A 38 28.02 39.26 18.44
CA LEU A 38 29.16 39.82 17.72
C LEU A 38 29.08 41.34 17.65
N SER A 39 27.92 41.91 17.31
CA SER A 39 27.80 43.33 16.97
C SER A 39 27.11 44.19 18.04
N GLY A 40 26.64 43.59 19.15
CA GLY A 40 25.98 44.31 20.23
C GLY A 40 24.59 44.81 19.87
N PHE A 41 23.95 44.24 18.84
CA PHE A 41 22.59 44.63 18.45
C PHE A 41 21.62 44.37 19.60
N THR A 42 20.63 45.23 19.75
CA THR A 42 19.45 44.93 20.57
C THR A 42 18.60 43.85 19.92
N ALA A 43 17.67 43.23 20.68
CA ALA A 43 16.72 42.27 20.12
C ALA A 43 15.87 42.86 18.98
N GLY A 44 15.51 44.14 19.07
CA GLY A 44 14.79 44.85 18.02
C GLY A 44 15.63 45.01 16.75
N GLU A 45 16.88 45.45 16.88
CA GLU A 45 17.81 45.62 15.75
C GLU A 45 18.13 44.28 15.07
N ALA A 46 18.29 43.21 15.85
CA ALA A 46 18.49 41.86 15.33
C ALA A 46 17.27 41.36 14.52
N ASP A 47 16.04 41.67 14.94
CA ASP A 47 14.84 41.35 14.14
C ASP A 47 14.76 42.21 12.87
N ILE A 48 15.19 43.48 12.92
CA ILE A 48 15.27 44.34 11.73
C ILE A 48 16.24 43.74 10.71
N LEU A 49 17.43 43.29 11.15
CA LEU A 49 18.38 42.57 10.31
C LEU A 49 17.75 41.34 9.66
N ARG A 50 17.07 40.49 10.46
CA ARG A 50 16.35 39.30 9.97
C ARG A 50 15.29 39.66 8.92
N ARG A 51 14.52 40.73 9.13
CA ARG A 51 13.48 41.19 8.18
C ARG A 51 14.09 41.77 6.90
N ALA A 52 15.19 42.52 7.01
CA ALA A 52 15.90 43.07 5.85
C ALA A 52 16.42 41.95 4.94
N MET A 53 16.98 40.91 5.56
CA MET A 53 17.40 39.66 4.96
C MET A 53 16.25 38.94 4.24
N GLY A 54 15.09 38.77 4.88
CA GLY A 54 13.93 38.12 4.25
C GLY A 54 13.28 38.90 3.10
N LYS A 55 13.30 40.24 3.14
CA LYS A 55 12.70 41.10 2.10
C LYS A 55 13.61 41.37 0.90
N LYS A 56 14.86 40.88 0.91
CA LYS A 56 15.86 41.04 -0.17
C LYS A 56 16.09 42.49 -0.63
N LYS A 57 15.91 43.47 0.26
CA LYS A 57 16.16 44.89 -0.05
C LYS A 57 17.66 45.19 0.06
N ARG A 58 18.38 45.18 -1.06
CA ARG A 58 19.84 45.39 -1.12
C ARG A 58 20.32 46.62 -0.34
N ALA A 59 19.67 47.76 -0.49
CA ALA A 59 20.07 49.00 0.20
C ALA A 59 19.94 48.90 1.73
N GLU A 60 18.89 48.22 2.21
CA GLU A 60 18.67 48.01 3.65
C GLU A 60 19.69 47.01 4.20
N LEU A 61 19.98 45.94 3.45
CA LEU A 61 20.93 44.91 3.84
C LEU A 61 22.36 45.47 3.95
N GLU A 62 22.81 46.28 2.99
CA GLU A 62 24.12 46.92 3.05
C GLU A 62 24.23 47.89 4.23
N LYS A 63 23.16 48.63 4.56
CA LYS A 63 23.12 49.46 5.78
C LYS A 63 23.28 48.62 7.05
N GLN A 64 22.58 47.49 7.13
CA GLN A 64 22.69 46.59 8.28
C GLN A 64 24.05 45.87 8.35
N LYS A 65 24.65 45.55 7.21
CA LYS A 65 26.01 45.01 7.11
C LYS A 65 27.05 45.97 7.68
N GLN A 66 26.95 47.26 7.33
CA GLN A 66 27.84 48.27 7.88
C GLN A 66 27.69 48.40 9.40
N ASN A 67 26.45 48.48 9.90
CA ASN A 67 26.18 48.48 11.34
C ASN A 67 26.73 47.23 12.05
N PHE A 68 26.60 46.05 11.41
CA PHE A 68 27.12 44.80 11.94
C PHE A 68 28.65 44.82 12.06
N ILE A 69 29.36 45.27 11.02
CA ILE A 69 30.83 45.35 11.02
C ILE A 69 31.33 46.38 12.03
N GLU A 70 30.70 47.55 12.11
CA GLU A 70 31.06 48.59 13.08
C GLU A 70 30.81 48.15 14.52
N GLY A 71 29.67 47.50 14.79
CA GLY A 71 29.36 46.91 16.08
C GLY A 71 30.35 45.79 16.47
N ALA A 72 30.70 44.92 15.51
CA ALA A 72 31.67 43.86 15.74
C ALA A 72 33.07 44.41 16.07
N PHE A 73 33.48 45.49 15.39
CA PHE A 73 34.73 46.17 15.67
C PHE A 73 34.75 46.79 17.08
N LYS A 74 33.66 47.42 17.52
CA LYS A 74 33.50 47.93 18.90
C LYS A 74 33.60 46.82 19.95
N ASN A 75 33.18 45.61 19.60
CA ASN A 75 33.25 44.42 20.47
C ASN A 75 34.58 43.63 20.37
N GLY A 76 35.59 44.19 19.72
CA GLY A 76 36.95 43.64 19.64
C GLY A 76 37.16 42.60 18.52
N ILE A 77 36.28 42.52 17.52
CA ILE A 77 36.39 41.59 16.40
C ILE A 77 36.95 42.32 15.18
N ASN A 78 37.94 41.72 14.50
CA ASN A 78 38.52 42.30 13.28
C ASN A 78 37.42 42.46 12.20
N LYS A 79 37.41 43.63 11.53
CA LYS A 79 36.46 43.95 10.45
C LYS A 79 36.44 42.91 9.33
N GLU A 80 37.59 42.32 8.99
CA GLU A 80 37.68 41.26 7.96
C GLU A 80 36.94 39.99 8.38
N ILE A 81 37.12 39.58 9.63
CA ILE A 81 36.42 38.43 10.21
C ILE A 81 34.91 38.72 10.27
N ALA A 82 34.52 39.91 10.73
CA ALA A 82 33.11 40.31 10.78
C ALA A 82 32.45 40.32 9.39
N ALA A 83 33.14 40.83 8.37
CA ALA A 83 32.67 40.81 6.99
C ALA A 83 32.52 39.38 6.45
N SER A 84 33.48 38.49 6.74
CA SER A 84 33.43 37.08 6.35
C SER A 84 32.25 36.33 6.99
N ILE A 85 31.94 36.64 8.25
CA ILE A 85 30.79 36.07 8.97
C ILE A 85 29.48 36.57 8.36
N PHE A 86 29.38 37.87 8.05
CA PHE A 86 28.19 38.44 7.43
C PHE A 86 27.93 37.85 6.03
N LEU A 87 28.97 37.68 5.21
CA LEU A 87 28.89 37.01 3.90
C LEU A 87 28.40 35.56 4.02
N LYS A 88 28.67 34.88 5.14
CA LYS A 88 28.13 33.55 5.42
C LYS A 88 26.73 33.57 6.04
N ILE A 89 26.21 34.72 6.49
CA ILE A 89 24.82 34.84 6.96
C ILE A 89 23.90 35.19 5.78
N GLU A 90 24.35 36.03 4.86
CA GLU A 90 23.55 36.59 3.76
C GLU A 90 22.86 35.53 2.88
N PRO A 91 23.51 34.45 2.40
CA PRO A 91 22.83 33.39 1.66
C PRO A 91 21.87 32.55 2.52
N PHE A 92 22.16 32.42 3.82
CA PHE A 92 21.35 31.62 4.74
C PHE A 92 20.09 32.32 5.19
N ALA A 93 20.03 33.65 5.08
CA ALA A 93 18.79 34.40 5.21
C ALA A 93 17.66 33.88 4.31
N GLU A 94 18.01 33.33 3.15
CA GLU A 94 17.03 32.80 2.20
C GLU A 94 16.43 31.46 2.65
N TYR A 95 17.16 30.68 3.43
CA TYR A 95 16.78 29.32 3.86
C TYR A 95 16.60 29.20 5.38
N GLY A 96 16.78 30.30 6.11
CA GLY A 96 16.71 30.35 7.56
C GLY A 96 15.32 30.03 8.06
N PHE A 97 15.21 28.98 8.87
CA PHE A 97 13.93 28.49 9.37
C PHE A 97 13.60 29.08 10.75
N ASN A 98 12.32 29.25 11.06
CA ASN A 98 11.91 29.72 12.37
C ASN A 98 11.98 28.58 13.41
N LYS A 99 12.82 28.73 14.44
CA LYS A 99 13.09 27.67 15.42
C LYS A 99 11.90 27.40 16.32
N SER A 100 11.17 28.42 16.75
CA SER A 100 10.01 28.21 17.64
C SER A 100 8.91 27.40 16.96
N HIS A 101 8.61 27.69 15.70
CA HIS A 101 7.69 26.89 14.87
C HIS A 101 8.22 25.46 14.66
N ALA A 102 9.49 25.30 14.29
CA ALA A 102 10.09 23.97 14.10
C ALA A 102 10.06 23.13 15.39
N ALA A 103 10.37 23.74 16.54
CA ALA A 103 10.39 23.05 17.82
C ALA A 103 8.99 22.56 18.23
N ALA A 104 7.96 23.38 18.04
CA ALA A 104 6.58 23.00 18.35
C ALA A 104 6.14 21.76 17.54
N TYR A 105 6.40 21.74 16.24
CA TYR A 105 6.08 20.57 15.39
C TYR A 105 6.99 19.37 15.67
N ALA A 106 8.26 19.59 16.03
CA ALA A 106 9.17 18.51 16.39
C ALA A 106 8.69 17.77 17.65
N ILE A 107 8.08 18.46 18.61
CA ILE A 107 7.47 17.83 19.78
C ILE A 107 6.34 16.89 19.36
N ILE A 108 5.46 17.32 18.44
CA ILE A 108 4.37 16.48 17.92
C ILE A 108 4.95 15.24 17.21
N ALA A 109 5.96 15.42 16.35
CA ALA A 109 6.62 14.30 15.67
C ALA A 109 7.28 13.32 16.66
N TYR A 110 7.88 13.83 17.73
CA TYR A 110 8.46 13.00 18.78
C TYR A 110 7.38 12.24 19.56
N GLN A 111 6.27 12.89 19.90
CA GLN A 111 5.14 12.27 20.60
C GLN A 111 4.49 11.17 19.76
N THR A 112 4.29 11.40 18.45
CA THR A 112 3.73 10.37 17.56
C THR A 112 4.69 9.20 17.39
N ALA A 113 5.99 9.46 17.24
CA ALA A 113 7.01 8.40 17.21
C ALA A 113 7.07 7.60 18.51
N TYR A 114 6.98 8.28 19.66
CA TYR A 114 6.93 7.66 20.98
C TYR A 114 5.71 6.72 21.10
N LEU A 115 4.52 7.20 20.76
CA LEU A 115 3.29 6.39 20.80
C LEU A 115 3.38 5.19 19.85
N LYS A 116 3.86 5.38 18.61
CA LYS A 116 4.06 4.26 17.66
C LYS A 116 5.06 3.22 18.19
N THR A 117 6.08 3.65 18.93
CA THR A 117 7.15 2.77 19.44
C THR A 117 6.69 1.94 20.64
N TYR A 118 6.01 2.58 21.61
CA TYR A 118 5.67 1.94 22.88
C TYR A 118 4.22 1.43 22.96
N PHE A 119 3.31 2.01 22.17
CA PHE A 119 1.88 1.67 22.15
C PHE A 119 1.39 1.50 20.70
N PRO A 120 1.99 0.58 19.91
CA PRO A 120 1.71 0.48 18.48
C PRO A 120 0.25 0.15 18.20
N ASN A 121 -0.35 -0.79 18.96
CA ASN A 121 -1.72 -1.25 18.75
C ASN A 121 -2.74 -0.11 18.90
N GLU A 122 -2.60 0.68 19.96
CA GLU A 122 -3.44 1.83 20.25
C GLU A 122 -3.18 2.97 19.26
N PHE A 123 -1.91 3.21 18.91
CA PHE A 123 -1.51 4.22 17.94
C PHE A 123 -2.15 3.97 16.57
N PHE A 124 -2.07 2.75 16.05
CA PHE A 124 -2.69 2.40 14.77
C PHE A 124 -4.22 2.39 14.87
N SER A 125 -4.80 1.92 15.98
CA SER A 125 -6.25 1.94 16.17
C SER A 125 -6.79 3.37 16.10
N ALA A 126 -6.15 4.31 16.79
CA ALA A 126 -6.52 5.73 16.78
C ALA A 126 -6.28 6.37 15.40
N SER A 127 -5.10 6.15 14.81
CA SER A 127 -4.73 6.76 13.52
C SER A 127 -5.60 6.28 12.36
N MET A 128 -5.86 4.96 12.30
CA MET A 128 -6.73 4.38 11.28
C MET A 128 -8.20 4.77 11.49
N THR A 129 -8.65 4.94 12.73
CA THR A 129 -10.01 5.43 13.02
C THR A 129 -10.18 6.89 12.59
N MET A 130 -9.17 7.74 12.81
CA MET A 130 -9.20 9.13 12.36
C MET A 130 -9.31 9.25 10.83
N ASP A 131 -8.62 8.37 10.10
CA ASP A 131 -8.60 8.33 8.63
C ASP A 131 -9.49 7.21 8.05
N ILE A 132 -10.54 6.79 8.77
CA ILE A 132 -11.41 5.64 8.40
C ILE A 132 -12.07 5.76 7.03
N SER A 133 -12.25 6.99 6.53
CA SER A 133 -12.82 7.27 5.21
C SER A 133 -11.82 7.17 4.06
N SER A 134 -10.51 7.04 4.34
CA SER A 134 -9.43 7.09 3.34
C SER A 134 -8.77 5.73 3.13
N GLN A 135 -9.26 4.97 2.15
CA GLN A 135 -8.78 3.61 1.85
C GLN A 135 -7.31 3.56 1.45
N ASN A 136 -6.79 4.64 0.85
CA ASN A 136 -5.37 4.74 0.52
C ASN A 136 -4.49 4.75 1.76
N LYS A 137 -4.86 5.57 2.77
CA LYS A 137 -4.13 5.62 4.03
C LYS A 137 -4.31 4.33 4.83
N LEU A 138 -5.53 3.76 4.83
CA LEU A 138 -5.79 2.47 5.48
C LEU A 138 -4.94 1.35 4.89
N SER A 139 -4.74 1.34 3.56
CA SER A 139 -3.84 0.39 2.88
C SER A 139 -2.39 0.55 3.36
N GLU A 140 -1.89 1.79 3.44
CA GLU A 140 -0.53 2.07 3.96
C GLU A 140 -0.37 1.63 5.42
N PHE A 141 -1.34 1.92 6.27
CA PHE A 141 -1.34 1.45 7.66
C PHE A 141 -1.44 -0.07 7.76
N TYR A 142 -2.24 -0.72 6.92
CA TYR A 142 -2.40 -2.17 6.91
C TYR A 142 -1.09 -2.89 6.57
N GLU A 143 -0.34 -2.39 5.59
CA GLU A 143 0.99 -2.94 5.28
C GLU A 143 2.00 -2.68 6.41
N GLU A 144 1.94 -1.54 7.08
CA GLU A 144 2.76 -1.30 8.28
C GLU A 144 2.41 -2.25 9.44
N LEU A 145 1.13 -2.54 9.67
CA LEU A 145 0.69 -3.51 10.67
C LEU A 145 1.25 -4.91 10.37
N LYS A 146 1.22 -5.34 9.10
CA LYS A 146 1.85 -6.60 8.65
C LYS A 146 3.36 -6.58 8.88
N ARG A 147 4.05 -5.49 8.51
CA ARG A 147 5.50 -5.35 8.72
C ARG A 147 5.90 -5.46 10.18
N LEU A 148 5.06 -4.99 11.09
CA LEU A 148 5.23 -5.08 12.54
C LEU A 148 4.76 -6.43 13.12
N ASN A 149 4.29 -7.36 12.30
CA ASN A 149 3.74 -8.65 12.70
C ASN A 149 2.59 -8.55 13.72
N ILE A 150 1.77 -7.49 13.63
CA ILE A 150 0.57 -7.35 14.44
C ILE A 150 -0.51 -8.27 13.87
N ASN A 151 -1.17 -9.06 14.73
CA ASN A 151 -2.20 -9.99 14.28
C ASN A 151 -3.48 -9.25 13.92
N ILE A 152 -3.90 -9.29 12.65
CA ILE A 152 -5.06 -8.54 12.16
C ILE A 152 -6.27 -9.47 12.01
N VAL A 153 -7.34 -9.15 12.73
CA VAL A 153 -8.65 -9.79 12.57
C VAL A 153 -9.39 -9.09 11.45
N ARG A 154 -9.66 -9.86 10.38
CA ARG A 154 -10.42 -9.44 9.21
C ARG A 154 -11.85 -9.02 9.58
N PRO A 155 -12.55 -8.26 8.72
CA PRO A 155 -13.96 -7.93 8.92
C PRO A 155 -14.79 -9.15 9.34
N ASP A 156 -15.41 -9.08 10.51
CA ASP A 156 -16.30 -10.11 11.07
C ASP A 156 -17.41 -9.42 11.86
N ILE A 157 -18.67 -9.64 11.49
CA ILE A 157 -19.83 -9.02 12.12
C ILE A 157 -19.95 -9.34 13.61
N ASN A 158 -19.39 -10.47 14.06
CA ASN A 158 -19.45 -10.92 15.45
C ASN A 158 -18.24 -10.51 16.29
N LYS A 159 -17.11 -10.12 15.67
CA LYS A 159 -15.90 -9.74 16.40
C LYS A 159 -15.51 -8.27 16.25
N CYS A 160 -15.67 -7.72 15.05
CA CYS A 160 -15.24 -6.36 14.73
C CYS A 160 -16.19 -5.29 15.27
N PHE A 161 -15.75 -4.03 15.21
CA PHE A 161 -16.48 -2.85 15.71
C PHE A 161 -16.68 -1.83 14.60
N ALA A 162 -17.35 -0.71 14.91
CA ALA A 162 -17.54 0.38 13.95
C ALA A 162 -16.22 1.11 13.64
N ASP A 163 -15.38 1.27 14.64
CA ASP A 163 -14.03 1.85 14.66
C ASP A 163 -12.93 0.77 14.69
N PHE A 164 -11.68 1.16 14.43
CA PHE A 164 -10.54 0.26 14.58
C PHE A 164 -10.21 0.11 16.05
N ARG A 165 -10.01 -1.14 16.49
CA ARG A 165 -9.70 -1.44 17.90
C ARG A 165 -8.63 -2.50 18.01
N SER A 166 -7.98 -2.53 19.15
CA SER A 166 -7.11 -3.64 19.54
C SER A 166 -7.40 -4.07 20.97
N ASP A 167 -7.24 -5.36 21.24
CA ASP A 167 -7.23 -5.93 22.60
C ASP A 167 -5.80 -6.19 23.12
N GLY A 168 -4.79 -5.67 22.44
CA GLY A 168 -3.37 -5.90 22.71
C GLY A 168 -2.77 -7.11 21.96
N ASN A 169 -3.57 -8.14 21.71
CA ASN A 169 -3.13 -9.34 20.98
C ASN A 169 -3.59 -9.33 19.51
N ASN A 170 -4.79 -8.81 19.28
CA ASN A 170 -5.49 -8.77 18.02
C ASN A 170 -5.81 -7.33 17.65
N PHE A 171 -5.69 -7.01 16.38
CA PHE A 171 -6.10 -5.76 15.78
C PHE A 171 -7.36 -5.99 14.95
N TYR A 172 -8.50 -5.47 15.39
CA TYR A 172 -9.79 -5.67 14.77
C TYR A 172 -10.02 -4.62 13.68
N TYR A 173 -10.31 -5.10 12.47
CA TYR A 173 -10.71 -4.22 11.37
C TYR A 173 -12.01 -3.48 11.72
N ALA A 174 -12.11 -2.22 11.29
CA ALA A 174 -13.32 -1.42 11.45
C ALA A 174 -14.34 -1.72 10.36
N LEU A 175 -15.52 -2.21 10.74
CA LEU A 175 -16.62 -2.41 9.78
C LEU A 175 -17.09 -1.08 9.16
N GLY A 176 -16.93 0.04 9.87
CA GLY A 176 -17.19 1.37 9.33
C GLY A 176 -16.20 1.84 8.25
N GLY A 177 -15.03 1.19 8.15
CA GLY A 177 -14.02 1.47 7.11
C GLY A 177 -14.30 0.79 5.77
N ILE A 178 -15.33 -0.07 5.71
CA ILE A 178 -15.77 -0.72 4.48
C ILE A 178 -16.54 0.30 3.63
N LYS A 179 -16.25 0.36 2.33
CA LYS A 179 -16.94 1.28 1.42
C LYS A 179 -18.44 1.05 1.44
N SER A 180 -19.20 2.15 1.45
CA SER A 180 -20.66 2.15 1.41
C SER A 180 -21.38 1.57 2.62
N VAL A 181 -20.67 1.21 3.69
CA VAL A 181 -21.25 0.64 4.92
C VAL A 181 -21.70 1.73 5.91
N GLY A 182 -20.89 2.78 6.10
CA GLY A 182 -21.22 3.91 6.96
C GLY A 182 -21.06 3.62 8.46
N TYR A 183 -20.49 4.58 9.19
CA TYR A 183 -20.12 4.41 10.60
C TYR A 183 -21.32 4.30 11.55
N GLU A 184 -22.34 5.13 11.36
CA GLU A 184 -23.49 5.22 12.26
C GLU A 184 -24.35 3.95 12.23
N ALA A 185 -24.68 3.49 11.03
CA ALA A 185 -25.40 2.23 10.79
C ALA A 185 -24.74 1.03 11.49
N ILE A 186 -23.43 0.87 11.30
CA ILE A 186 -22.68 -0.21 11.96
C ILE A 186 -22.61 -0.01 13.46
N SER A 187 -22.48 1.22 13.95
CA SER A 187 -22.47 1.48 15.39
C SER A 187 -23.77 0.99 16.04
N ASN A 188 -24.91 1.15 15.38
CA ASN A 188 -26.20 0.65 15.86
C ASN A 188 -26.26 -0.89 15.84
N ILE A 189 -25.76 -1.52 14.78
CA ILE A 189 -25.66 -2.99 14.68
C ILE A 189 -24.75 -3.57 15.76
N VAL A 190 -23.61 -2.92 16.02
CA VAL A 190 -22.66 -3.35 17.07
C VAL A 190 -23.27 -3.19 18.46
N LYS A 191 -24.02 -2.10 18.72
CA LYS A 191 -24.78 -1.93 19.98
C LYS A 191 -25.82 -3.04 20.16
N GLU A 192 -26.57 -3.35 19.10
CA GLU A 192 -27.54 -4.43 19.10
C GLU A 192 -26.90 -5.80 19.39
N ARG A 193 -25.71 -6.06 18.83
CA ARG A 193 -24.91 -7.24 19.13
C ARG A 193 -24.44 -7.27 20.59
N ILE A 194 -23.99 -6.14 21.14
CA ILE A 194 -23.51 -6.07 22.54
C ILE A 194 -24.66 -6.34 23.52
N ASN A 195 -25.86 -5.83 23.24
CA ASN A 195 -27.01 -5.98 24.12
C ASN A 195 -27.63 -7.38 24.06
N ASN A 196 -27.75 -7.95 22.85
CA ASN A 196 -28.51 -9.19 22.62
C ASN A 196 -27.62 -10.40 22.23
N GLY A 197 -26.29 -10.24 22.29
CA GLY A 197 -25.30 -11.28 22.00
C GLY A 197 -24.98 -11.45 20.51
N ASN A 198 -24.06 -12.38 20.21
CA ASN A 198 -23.58 -12.65 18.84
C ASN A 198 -24.69 -13.12 17.91
N PHE A 199 -24.57 -12.78 16.62
CA PHE A 199 -25.46 -13.24 15.57
C PHE A 199 -25.16 -14.71 15.24
N LYS A 200 -26.17 -15.57 15.36
CA LYS A 200 -26.04 -17.03 15.15
C LYS A 200 -26.16 -17.43 13.68
N SER A 201 -27.00 -16.73 12.93
CA SER A 201 -27.27 -16.97 11.52
C SER A 201 -27.54 -15.66 10.79
N ILE A 202 -27.59 -15.70 9.46
CA ILE A 202 -28.00 -14.53 8.67
C ILE A 202 -29.45 -14.15 8.95
N ASN A 203 -30.32 -15.12 9.27
CA ASN A 203 -31.71 -14.87 9.64
C ASN A 203 -31.79 -14.14 10.99
N ASP A 204 -31.03 -14.60 11.99
CA ASP A 204 -30.94 -13.95 13.31
C ASP A 204 -30.42 -12.50 13.16
N PHE A 205 -29.46 -12.27 12.27
CA PHE A 205 -29.04 -10.92 11.91
C PHE A 205 -30.20 -10.09 11.34
N ILE A 206 -30.91 -10.59 10.32
CA ILE A 206 -32.02 -9.89 9.64
C ILE A 206 -33.20 -9.59 10.57
N GLU A 207 -33.48 -10.49 11.52
CA GLU A 207 -34.60 -10.38 12.47
C GLU A 207 -34.36 -9.33 13.56
N ARG A 208 -33.09 -9.07 13.91
CA ARG A 208 -32.69 -8.20 15.02
C ARG A 208 -32.37 -6.77 14.59
N ILE A 209 -31.85 -6.59 13.39
CA ILE A 209 -31.45 -5.28 12.87
C ILE A 209 -32.66 -4.37 12.62
N ASN A 210 -32.43 -3.07 12.72
CA ASN A 210 -33.38 -2.08 12.23
C ASN A 210 -33.19 -1.89 10.71
N PRO A 211 -34.24 -1.99 9.88
CA PRO A 211 -34.15 -1.76 8.43
C PRO A 211 -33.60 -0.38 8.05
N LYS A 212 -33.65 0.62 8.95
CA LYS A 212 -33.05 1.95 8.71
C LYS A 212 -31.52 1.93 8.71
N ASP A 213 -30.92 1.00 9.47
CA ASP A 213 -29.47 0.89 9.59
C ASP A 213 -28.86 0.04 8.47
N ILE A 214 -29.68 -0.60 7.63
CA ILE A 214 -29.22 -1.50 6.57
C ILE A 214 -29.90 -1.21 5.24
N ASN A 215 -29.09 -0.92 4.23
CA ASN A 215 -29.47 -0.80 2.84
C ASN A 215 -28.72 -1.80 1.96
N LYS A 216 -29.12 -1.86 0.68
CA LYS A 216 -28.52 -2.77 -0.31
C LYS A 216 -27.01 -2.60 -0.42
N LEU A 217 -26.52 -1.37 -0.55
CA LEU A 217 -25.08 -1.10 -0.70
C LEU A 217 -24.28 -1.49 0.54
N GLN A 218 -24.84 -1.29 1.74
CA GLN A 218 -24.21 -1.65 3.01
C GLN A 218 -24.06 -3.17 3.14
N LEU A 219 -25.13 -3.93 2.85
CA LEU A 219 -25.06 -5.40 2.85
C LEU A 219 -24.10 -5.92 1.80
N GLU A 220 -24.10 -5.33 0.60
CA GLU A 220 -23.17 -5.70 -0.45
C GLU A 220 -21.72 -5.50 0.00
N GLY A 221 -21.41 -4.36 0.64
CA GLY A 221 -20.07 -4.10 1.20
C GLY A 221 -19.67 -5.09 2.29
N LEU A 222 -20.57 -5.39 3.23
CA LEU A 222 -20.34 -6.36 4.31
C LEU A 222 -20.11 -7.78 3.78
N VAL A 223 -20.90 -8.22 2.80
CA VAL A 223 -20.72 -9.54 2.18
C VAL A 223 -19.42 -9.60 1.39
N LYS A 224 -19.15 -8.59 0.54
CA LYS A 224 -17.92 -8.54 -0.27
C LYS A 224 -16.65 -8.53 0.57
N SER A 225 -16.64 -7.81 1.69
CA SER A 225 -15.51 -7.74 2.63
C SER A 225 -15.32 -9.01 3.47
N GLY A 226 -16.30 -9.90 3.52
CA GLY A 226 -16.24 -11.15 4.28
C GLY A 226 -16.72 -11.07 5.72
N ALA A 227 -17.45 -10.01 6.09
CA ALA A 227 -17.96 -9.84 7.45
C ALA A 227 -18.85 -11.00 7.92
N PHE A 228 -19.46 -11.75 7.00
CA PHE A 228 -20.35 -12.87 7.29
C PHE A 228 -19.68 -14.26 7.13
N ASP A 229 -18.39 -14.35 6.78
CA ASP A 229 -17.73 -15.62 6.42
C ASP A 229 -17.81 -16.69 7.53
N LYS A 230 -17.86 -16.27 8.81
CA LYS A 230 -18.00 -17.16 9.96
C LYS A 230 -19.43 -17.70 10.15
N ILE A 231 -20.42 -16.97 9.66
CA ILE A 231 -21.84 -17.35 9.73
C ILE A 231 -22.21 -18.19 8.51
N ASN A 232 -21.83 -17.74 7.32
CA ASN A 232 -22.00 -18.46 6.08
C ASN A 232 -20.84 -18.14 5.13
N ASN A 233 -20.12 -19.18 4.69
CA ASN A 233 -18.90 -19.03 3.91
C ASN A 233 -19.17 -18.76 2.41
N ASN A 234 -20.43 -18.84 1.96
CA ASN A 234 -20.81 -18.65 0.57
C ASN A 234 -21.21 -17.19 0.30
N ARG A 235 -20.21 -16.36 0.01
CA ARG A 235 -20.42 -14.92 -0.24
C ARG A 235 -21.30 -14.68 -1.46
N LYS A 236 -21.16 -15.47 -2.52
CA LYS A 236 -21.99 -15.31 -3.73
C LYS A 236 -23.48 -15.51 -3.44
N ALA A 237 -23.80 -16.55 -2.69
CA ALA A 237 -25.18 -16.87 -2.38
C ALA A 237 -25.80 -15.80 -1.46
N LEU A 238 -25.05 -15.34 -0.44
CA LEU A 238 -25.47 -14.20 0.37
C LEU A 238 -25.70 -12.93 -0.46
N PHE A 239 -24.77 -12.62 -1.36
CA PHE A 239 -24.83 -11.43 -2.21
C PHE A 239 -26.08 -11.40 -3.08
N ASN A 240 -26.41 -12.54 -3.71
CA ASN A 240 -27.59 -12.66 -4.57
C ASN A 240 -28.91 -12.59 -3.77
N SER A 241 -28.89 -12.98 -2.49
CA SER A 241 -30.06 -12.96 -1.61
C SER A 241 -30.33 -11.61 -0.93
N ILE A 242 -29.44 -10.61 -1.06
CA ILE A 242 -29.57 -9.28 -0.43
C ILE A 242 -30.94 -8.62 -0.67
N PRO A 243 -31.51 -8.59 -1.89
CA PRO A 243 -32.82 -7.97 -2.11
C PRO A 243 -33.93 -8.60 -1.25
N ASN A 244 -33.90 -9.93 -1.10
CA ASN A 244 -34.87 -10.66 -0.29
C ASN A 244 -34.66 -10.40 1.20
N PHE A 245 -33.40 -10.29 1.65
CA PHE A 245 -33.07 -9.96 3.03
C PHE A 245 -33.62 -8.60 3.46
N ILE A 246 -33.52 -7.58 2.59
CA ILE A 246 -34.04 -6.24 2.87
C ILE A 246 -35.57 -6.25 2.99
N LEU A 247 -36.25 -6.92 2.06
CA LEU A 247 -37.71 -7.03 2.08
C LEU A 247 -38.18 -7.73 3.36
N LYS A 248 -37.54 -8.85 3.72
CA LYS A 248 -37.89 -9.61 4.92
C LYS A 248 -37.60 -8.83 6.21
N SER A 249 -36.46 -8.14 6.31
CA SER A 249 -36.14 -7.27 7.45
C SER A 249 -37.22 -6.21 7.66
N LYS A 250 -37.65 -5.57 6.57
CA LYS A 250 -38.71 -4.56 6.61
C LYS A 250 -40.04 -5.13 7.09
N ASN A 251 -40.48 -6.27 6.52
CA ASN A 251 -41.73 -6.92 6.91
C ASN A 251 -41.72 -7.35 8.39
N ILE A 252 -40.61 -7.93 8.87
CA ILE A 252 -40.47 -8.34 10.28
C ILE A 252 -40.55 -7.13 11.21
N PHE A 253 -39.88 -6.04 10.84
CA PHE A 253 -39.89 -4.81 11.63
C PHE A 253 -41.27 -4.15 11.68
N GLU A 254 -41.98 -4.07 10.54
CA GLU A 254 -43.34 -3.55 10.46
C GLU A 254 -44.32 -4.39 11.28
N ASN A 255 -44.23 -5.73 11.20
CA ASN A 255 -45.06 -6.64 12.00
C ASN A 255 -44.82 -6.47 13.51
N LYS A 256 -43.55 -6.32 13.93
CA LYS A 256 -43.18 -6.06 15.33
C LYS A 256 -43.77 -4.73 15.83
N ILE A 257 -43.69 -3.66 15.04
CA ILE A 257 -44.27 -2.36 15.40
C ILE A 257 -45.79 -2.42 15.48
N ALA A 258 -46.42 -3.13 14.54
CA ALA A 258 -47.88 -3.26 14.48
C ALA A 258 -48.45 -4.19 15.58
N ASN A 259 -47.61 -4.79 16.44
CA ASN A 259 -47.98 -5.85 17.39
C ASN A 259 -48.79 -6.98 16.72
N GLN A 260 -48.59 -7.19 15.42
CA GLN A 260 -49.25 -8.25 14.69
C GLN A 260 -48.47 -9.54 14.94
N ILE A 261 -49.14 -10.49 15.60
CA ILE A 261 -48.62 -11.84 15.74
C ILE A 261 -48.78 -12.50 14.38
N ASP A 262 -47.68 -12.74 13.69
CA ASP A 262 -47.68 -13.53 12.46
C ASP A 262 -48.03 -14.99 12.81
N LEU A 263 -49.30 -15.35 12.58
CA LEU A 263 -49.86 -16.68 12.89
C LEU A 263 -49.15 -17.81 12.13
N PHE A 264 -48.46 -17.50 11.02
CA PHE A 264 -47.79 -18.47 10.16
C PHE A 264 -46.26 -18.49 10.32
N SER A 265 -45.69 -17.56 11.10
CA SER A 265 -44.23 -17.46 11.30
C SER A 265 -43.59 -18.63 12.06
N LYS A 266 -44.36 -19.33 12.92
CA LYS A 266 -43.80 -20.41 13.75
C LYS A 266 -43.43 -21.67 12.97
N ASP A 267 -44.08 -21.93 11.82
CA ASP A 267 -43.80 -23.12 11.00
C ASP A 267 -42.62 -22.94 10.03
N GLU A 268 -42.19 -21.71 9.72
CA GLU A 268 -41.03 -21.46 8.85
C GLU A 268 -39.67 -21.68 9.52
N THR A 269 -39.64 -21.83 10.85
CA THR A 269 -38.39 -21.95 11.62
C THR A 269 -37.60 -23.25 11.40
N LYS A 270 -38.11 -24.19 10.60
CA LYS A 270 -37.46 -25.50 10.34
C LYS A 270 -36.73 -25.64 9.00
N ASN A 271 -36.85 -24.71 8.05
CA ASN A 271 -36.13 -24.78 6.76
C ASN A 271 -35.04 -23.70 6.68
N ASN A 272 -33.85 -24.09 7.14
CA ASN A 272 -32.81 -23.19 7.59
C ASN A 272 -31.81 -22.71 6.52
N ASP A 273 -32.20 -22.60 5.24
CA ASP A 273 -31.35 -21.96 4.23
C ASP A 273 -32.18 -21.27 3.14
N PHE A 274 -32.54 -20.00 3.39
CA PHE A 274 -33.03 -19.06 2.36
C PHE A 274 -31.93 -18.61 1.40
N VAL A 275 -30.73 -19.17 1.57
CA VAL A 275 -29.57 -18.93 0.74
C VAL A 275 -29.58 -20.02 -0.34
N PRO A 276 -29.97 -19.70 -1.58
CA PRO A 276 -29.93 -20.67 -2.67
C PRO A 276 -28.54 -21.30 -2.77
N ASN A 277 -28.51 -22.61 -3.00
CA ASN A 277 -27.25 -23.36 -3.10
C ASN A 277 -26.53 -23.02 -4.41
N TYR A 278 -25.77 -21.93 -4.40
CA TYR A 278 -24.88 -21.53 -5.47
C TYR A 278 -23.45 -22.02 -5.19
N ASN A 279 -22.66 -22.25 -6.24
CA ASN A 279 -21.21 -22.31 -6.07
C ASN A 279 -20.70 -20.92 -5.68
N ASP A 280 -19.85 -20.82 -4.65
CA ASP A 280 -19.24 -19.56 -4.23
C ASP A 280 -18.42 -18.92 -5.36
N TRP A 281 -18.05 -17.65 -5.19
CA TRP A 281 -17.16 -16.96 -6.12
C TRP A 281 -15.85 -17.73 -6.30
N LYS A 282 -15.36 -17.74 -7.54
CA LYS A 282 -13.98 -18.19 -7.80
C LYS A 282 -13.01 -17.27 -7.05
N PHE A 283 -11.83 -17.78 -6.70
CA PHE A 283 -10.81 -17.06 -5.94
C PHE A 283 -10.53 -15.64 -6.47
N GLU A 284 -10.35 -15.48 -7.79
CA GLU A 284 -10.10 -14.19 -8.44
C GLU A 284 -11.27 -13.20 -8.28
N GLU A 285 -12.49 -13.68 -8.48
CA GLU A 285 -13.71 -12.87 -8.34
C GLU A 285 -13.91 -12.47 -6.87
N ARG A 286 -13.66 -13.38 -5.93
CA ARG A 286 -13.72 -13.12 -4.49
C ARG A 286 -12.72 -12.03 -4.06
N LEU A 287 -11.46 -12.12 -4.51
CA LEU A 287 -10.45 -11.09 -4.23
C LEU A 287 -10.79 -9.75 -4.88
N SER A 288 -11.29 -9.75 -6.11
CA SER A 288 -11.72 -8.52 -6.78
C SER A 288 -12.86 -7.84 -6.04
N LYS A 289 -13.82 -8.62 -5.54
CA LYS A 289 -14.96 -8.13 -4.75
C LYS A 289 -14.51 -7.60 -3.39
N GLU A 290 -13.57 -8.27 -2.75
CA GLU A 290 -12.97 -7.80 -1.50
C GLU A 290 -12.23 -6.46 -1.70
N PHE A 291 -11.43 -6.34 -2.75
CA PHE A 291 -10.75 -5.09 -3.11
C PHE A 291 -11.76 -3.97 -3.41
N GLU A 292 -12.87 -4.27 -4.08
CA GLU A 292 -13.95 -3.32 -4.33
C GLU A 292 -14.49 -2.73 -3.02
N ALA A 293 -14.74 -3.58 -2.01
CA ALA A 293 -15.34 -3.21 -0.72
C ALA A 293 -14.36 -2.57 0.27
N VAL A 294 -13.14 -3.07 0.35
CA VAL A 294 -12.13 -2.63 1.33
C VAL A 294 -11.20 -1.57 0.74
N GLY A 295 -10.84 -1.71 -0.54
CA GLY A 295 -9.86 -0.86 -1.23
C GLY A 295 -8.42 -1.40 -1.24
N PHE A 296 -8.16 -2.53 -0.57
CA PHE A 296 -6.89 -3.26 -0.61
C PHE A 296 -7.11 -4.73 -0.26
N PHE A 297 -6.10 -5.57 -0.48
CA PHE A 297 -6.19 -7.00 -0.27
C PHE A 297 -5.93 -7.38 1.20
N ILE A 298 -6.97 -7.85 1.89
CA ILE A 298 -6.88 -8.31 3.28
C ILE A 298 -6.60 -9.80 3.32
N SER A 299 -7.30 -10.57 2.50
CA SER A 299 -7.36 -12.02 2.65
C SER A 299 -6.18 -12.75 2.05
N ASP A 300 -5.81 -12.38 0.84
CA ASP A 300 -4.71 -12.97 0.11
C ASP A 300 -4.21 -12.01 -0.98
N HIS A 301 -2.99 -12.18 -1.47
CA HIS A 301 -2.47 -11.36 -2.55
C HIS A 301 -2.85 -11.97 -3.92
N PRO A 302 -3.36 -11.20 -4.89
CA PRO A 302 -3.69 -11.72 -6.22
C PRO A 302 -2.52 -12.37 -6.95
N LEU A 303 -1.30 -12.01 -6.58
CA LEU A 303 -0.07 -12.58 -7.15
C LEU A 303 0.17 -14.04 -6.78
N ASN A 304 -0.44 -14.54 -5.69
CA ASN A 304 -0.22 -15.91 -5.25
C ASN A 304 -0.69 -16.96 -6.28
N GLN A 305 -1.65 -16.62 -7.15
CA GLN A 305 -2.05 -17.50 -8.25
C GLN A 305 -1.00 -17.62 -9.37
N PHE A 306 -0.09 -16.64 -9.47
CA PHE A 306 0.91 -16.55 -10.52
C PHE A 306 2.30 -17.03 -10.04
N LYS A 307 2.39 -17.69 -8.88
CA LYS A 307 3.66 -18.24 -8.37
C LYS A 307 4.36 -19.14 -9.39
N ALA A 308 3.60 -19.88 -10.19
CA ALA A 308 4.16 -20.73 -11.23
C ALA A 308 4.86 -19.98 -12.37
N LEU A 309 4.49 -18.72 -12.61
CA LEU A 309 5.13 -17.89 -13.63
C LEU A 309 6.47 -17.34 -13.15
N ILE A 310 6.75 -17.37 -11.83
CA ILE A 310 7.95 -16.78 -11.23
C ILE A 310 9.21 -17.36 -11.86
N ASP A 311 9.27 -18.68 -11.95
CA ASP A 311 10.41 -19.40 -12.53
C ASP A 311 10.47 -19.22 -14.07
N ASP A 312 9.31 -19.26 -14.74
CA ASP A 312 9.25 -19.19 -16.21
C ASP A 312 9.72 -17.84 -16.78
N TYR A 313 9.58 -16.75 -16.02
CA TYR A 313 9.90 -15.39 -16.45
C TYR A 313 11.06 -14.72 -15.67
N ASN A 314 11.79 -15.49 -14.85
CA ASN A 314 12.85 -14.99 -13.96
C ASN A 314 12.39 -13.77 -13.14
N ILE A 315 11.24 -13.91 -12.49
CA ILE A 315 10.63 -12.81 -11.72
C ILE A 315 11.35 -12.66 -10.38
N VAL A 316 11.69 -11.42 -10.04
CA VAL A 316 12.36 -11.06 -8.78
C VAL A 316 11.44 -10.14 -7.97
N GLU A 317 11.47 -10.27 -6.64
CA GLU A 317 10.80 -9.33 -5.74
C GLU A 317 11.43 -7.93 -5.84
N PHE A 318 10.62 -6.88 -5.76
CA PHE A 318 11.08 -5.51 -5.92
C PHE A 318 12.16 -5.11 -4.90
N ASN A 319 11.99 -5.53 -3.64
CA ASN A 319 12.97 -5.28 -2.58
C ASN A 319 14.32 -5.96 -2.84
N LYS A 320 14.34 -7.14 -3.46
CA LYS A 320 15.60 -7.81 -3.84
C LYS A 320 16.26 -7.09 -5.01
N PHE A 321 15.48 -6.64 -5.98
CA PHE A 321 15.97 -5.90 -7.14
C PHE A 321 16.58 -4.53 -6.75
N ILE A 322 15.93 -3.76 -5.87
CA ILE A 322 16.45 -2.44 -5.49
C ILE A 322 17.78 -2.53 -4.73
N ASN A 323 17.92 -3.56 -3.89
CA ASN A 323 19.09 -3.82 -3.06
C ASN A 323 20.24 -4.46 -3.84
N ASN A 324 19.96 -5.11 -4.97
CA ASN A 324 21.00 -5.67 -5.84
C ASN A 324 21.54 -4.61 -6.80
N ASP A 325 22.85 -4.34 -6.73
CA ASP A 325 23.53 -3.37 -7.59
C ASP A 325 24.13 -3.99 -8.87
N ILE A 326 24.03 -5.31 -9.04
CA ILE A 326 24.58 -6.02 -10.20
C ILE A 326 23.53 -6.15 -11.31
N THR A 327 22.27 -6.40 -10.96
CA THR A 327 21.20 -6.61 -11.94
C THR A 327 20.67 -5.29 -12.49
N GLU A 328 20.91 -5.04 -13.77
CA GLU A 328 20.42 -3.84 -14.47
C GLU A 328 18.96 -3.97 -14.93
N GLU A 329 18.50 -5.17 -15.26
CA GLU A 329 17.16 -5.40 -15.81
C GLU A 329 16.54 -6.66 -15.22
N THR A 330 15.27 -6.58 -14.82
CA THR A 330 14.52 -7.73 -14.28
C THR A 330 13.03 -7.61 -14.58
N ASN A 331 12.35 -8.75 -14.54
CA ASN A 331 10.89 -8.80 -14.52
C ASN A 331 10.38 -8.85 -13.08
N ILE A 332 9.29 -8.15 -12.81
CA ILE A 332 8.60 -8.13 -11.52
C ILE A 332 7.11 -8.32 -11.77
N ILE A 333 6.44 -9.05 -10.89
CA ILE A 333 4.98 -9.12 -10.89
C ILE A 333 4.44 -8.23 -9.78
N ALA A 334 3.47 -7.40 -10.13
CA ALA A 334 2.84 -6.52 -9.17
C ALA A 334 1.36 -6.30 -9.48
N THR A 335 0.57 -6.09 -8.44
CA THR A 335 -0.83 -5.68 -8.57
C THR A 335 -0.91 -4.16 -8.48
N LEU A 336 -1.60 -3.53 -9.43
CA LEU A 336 -1.81 -2.08 -9.44
C LEU A 336 -2.77 -1.71 -8.31
N LEU A 337 -2.31 -0.88 -7.38
CA LEU A 337 -3.13 -0.37 -6.28
C LEU A 337 -3.79 0.96 -6.65
N LYS A 338 -3.02 1.88 -7.22
CA LYS A 338 -3.48 3.22 -7.56
C LYS A 338 -2.68 3.82 -8.70
N ILE A 339 -3.35 4.60 -9.54
CA ILE A 339 -2.73 5.35 -10.64
C ILE A 339 -3.06 6.85 -10.52
N GLN A 340 -2.06 7.71 -10.67
CA GLN A 340 -2.22 9.16 -10.76
C GLN A 340 -1.59 9.68 -12.04
N GLU A 341 -2.41 10.04 -13.02
CA GLU A 341 -1.93 10.69 -14.24
C GLU A 341 -1.67 12.17 -14.01
N LYS A 342 -0.53 12.66 -14.49
CA LYS A 342 -0.07 14.05 -14.42
C LYS A 342 0.54 14.44 -15.76
N LYS A 343 0.72 15.75 -15.96
CA LYS A 343 1.44 16.29 -17.11
C LYS A 343 2.73 16.95 -16.65
N THR A 344 3.79 16.76 -17.43
CA THR A 344 5.05 17.49 -17.25
C THR A 344 4.90 18.95 -17.67
N GLN A 345 5.85 19.82 -17.32
CA GLN A 345 5.87 21.21 -17.79
C GLN A 345 5.88 21.35 -19.32
N LYS A 346 6.41 20.33 -20.03
CA LYS A 346 6.43 20.25 -21.50
C LYS A 346 5.13 19.68 -22.09
N GLY A 347 4.12 19.36 -21.27
CA GLY A 347 2.81 18.85 -21.70
C GLY A 347 2.69 17.33 -21.80
N ASN A 348 3.80 16.58 -21.81
CA ASN A 348 3.79 15.11 -21.90
C ASN A 348 3.13 14.49 -20.66
N SER A 349 2.28 13.49 -20.87
CA SER A 349 1.61 12.73 -19.82
C SER A 349 2.59 11.78 -19.13
N TYR A 350 2.48 11.62 -17.82
CA TYR A 350 3.14 10.57 -17.06
C TYR A 350 2.21 10.10 -15.95
N ALA A 351 2.39 8.88 -15.48
CA ALA A 351 1.65 8.33 -14.36
C ALA A 351 2.58 8.00 -13.20
N ILE A 352 2.15 8.33 -12.00
CA ILE A 352 2.72 7.79 -10.76
C ILE A 352 1.82 6.63 -10.35
N VAL A 353 2.36 5.43 -10.36
CA VAL A 353 1.59 4.21 -10.09
C VAL A 353 2.11 3.51 -8.86
N LYS A 354 1.21 3.27 -7.91
CA LYS A 354 1.46 2.45 -6.72
C LYS A 354 1.18 1.00 -7.07
N PHE A 355 2.16 0.16 -6.82
CA PHE A 355 2.16 -1.27 -7.06
C PHE A 355 2.36 -2.03 -5.76
N SER A 356 1.78 -3.21 -5.66
CA SER A 356 1.98 -4.16 -4.56
C SER A 356 2.56 -5.46 -5.11
N ASP A 357 3.71 -5.88 -4.63
CA ASP A 357 4.19 -7.25 -4.82
C ASP A 357 3.97 -8.10 -3.55
N LEU A 358 4.48 -9.34 -3.53
CA LEU A 358 4.37 -10.21 -2.36
C LEU A 358 5.21 -9.76 -1.16
N SER A 359 6.12 -8.79 -1.36
CA SER A 359 7.10 -8.34 -0.38
C SER A 359 6.83 -6.92 0.14
N SER A 360 6.32 -6.03 -0.70
CA SER A 360 6.20 -4.60 -0.41
C SER A 360 5.30 -3.86 -1.40
N VAL A 361 4.91 -2.66 -0.98
CA VAL A 361 4.29 -1.65 -1.84
C VAL A 361 5.34 -0.66 -2.30
N PHE A 362 5.36 -0.34 -3.59
CA PHE A 362 6.33 0.58 -4.19
C PHE A 362 5.70 1.47 -5.26
N GLU A 363 6.35 2.59 -5.54
CA GLU A 363 5.92 3.56 -6.55
C GLU A 363 6.83 3.51 -7.78
N LEU A 364 6.22 3.52 -8.96
CA LEU A 364 6.92 3.64 -10.23
C LEU A 364 6.37 4.80 -11.06
N PHE A 365 7.28 5.48 -11.75
CA PHE A 365 6.94 6.48 -12.75
C PHE A 365 6.83 5.81 -14.12
N ILE A 366 5.67 5.93 -14.75
CA ILE A 366 5.41 5.45 -16.11
C ILE A 366 5.35 6.67 -17.02
N PHE A 367 6.32 6.81 -17.92
CA PHE A 367 6.38 7.89 -18.88
C PHE A 367 5.42 7.68 -20.07
N SER A 368 5.16 8.74 -20.82
CA SER A 368 4.12 8.81 -21.87
C SER A 368 4.07 7.60 -22.80
N GLU A 369 5.21 7.19 -23.36
CA GLU A 369 5.27 6.10 -24.34
C GLU A 369 4.70 4.79 -23.79
N VAL A 370 5.13 4.40 -22.58
CA VAL A 370 4.67 3.17 -21.94
C VAL A 370 3.25 3.35 -21.40
N LEU A 371 2.90 4.54 -20.91
CA LEU A 371 1.57 4.83 -20.37
C LEU A 371 0.50 4.69 -21.47
N GLU A 372 0.68 5.36 -22.61
CA GLU A 372 -0.30 5.41 -23.69
C GLU A 372 -0.58 4.02 -24.29
N LEU A 373 0.46 3.19 -24.45
CA LEU A 373 0.33 1.82 -24.94
C LEU A 373 -0.44 0.89 -23.98
N ASN A 374 -0.42 1.19 -22.67
CA ASN A 374 -0.90 0.27 -21.63
C ASN A 374 -2.09 0.82 -20.82
N ARG A 375 -2.70 1.95 -21.20
CA ARG A 375 -3.83 2.54 -20.46
C ARG A 375 -4.97 1.55 -20.19
N ASN A 376 -5.27 0.68 -21.15
CA ASN A 376 -6.37 -0.27 -21.03
C ASN A 376 -6.14 -1.37 -19.98
N ILE A 377 -4.87 -1.67 -19.66
CA ILE A 377 -4.52 -2.71 -18.68
C ILE A 377 -4.18 -2.13 -17.30
N LEU A 378 -3.85 -0.83 -17.23
CA LEU A 378 -3.52 -0.09 -15.99
C LEU A 378 -4.78 0.27 -15.19
N ILE A 379 -5.52 -0.75 -14.77
CA ILE A 379 -6.73 -0.63 -13.94
C ILE A 379 -6.41 -1.11 -12.52
N GLU A 380 -6.91 -0.41 -11.51
CA GLU A 380 -6.74 -0.80 -10.10
C GLU A 380 -7.24 -2.23 -9.86
N GLY A 381 -6.44 -3.03 -9.15
CA GLY A 381 -6.67 -4.44 -8.89
C GLY A 381 -6.13 -5.40 -9.96
N ASN A 382 -5.74 -4.91 -11.15
CA ASN A 382 -5.10 -5.77 -12.16
C ASN A 382 -3.68 -6.15 -11.76
N SER A 383 -3.33 -7.42 -12.01
CA SER A 383 -1.97 -7.94 -11.81
C SER A 383 -1.21 -7.92 -13.13
N LEU A 384 -0.01 -7.32 -13.09
CA LEU A 384 0.81 -7.01 -14.26
C LEU A 384 2.22 -7.58 -14.08
N LEU A 385 2.81 -8.02 -15.19
CA LEU A 385 4.24 -8.27 -15.33
C LEU A 385 4.90 -6.98 -15.81
N ILE A 386 5.90 -6.50 -15.09
CA ILE A 386 6.57 -5.24 -15.31
C ILE A 386 8.06 -5.51 -15.50
N THR A 387 8.60 -5.13 -16.65
CA THR A 387 10.04 -5.16 -16.90
C THR A 387 10.66 -3.84 -16.47
N LEU A 388 11.54 -3.90 -15.47
CA LEU A 388 12.22 -2.75 -14.92
C LEU A 388 13.67 -2.71 -15.38
N LYS A 389 14.15 -1.52 -15.71
CA LYS A 389 15.57 -1.23 -15.90
C LYS A 389 16.05 -0.22 -14.89
N LYS A 390 17.14 -0.56 -14.21
CA LYS A 390 17.87 0.29 -13.28
C LYS A 390 19.01 0.95 -14.04
N ASN A 391 19.08 2.28 -13.97
CA ASN A 391 20.26 3.03 -14.41
C ASN A 391 21.07 3.40 -13.17
N ILE A 392 22.28 2.86 -13.08
CA ILE A 392 23.24 3.16 -12.01
C ILE A 392 24.20 4.20 -12.58
N SER A 393 24.15 5.44 -12.10
CA SER A 393 25.20 6.42 -12.37
C SER A 393 26.31 6.25 -11.32
N GLU A 394 27.57 6.32 -11.75
CA GLU A 394 28.74 6.21 -10.87
C GLU A 394 29.00 7.47 -10.01
N ASP A 395 28.23 8.54 -10.18
CA ASP A 395 28.38 9.76 -9.38
C ASP A 395 28.05 9.54 -7.89
N GLU A 396 28.79 10.23 -7.01
CA GLU A 396 28.76 10.13 -5.53
C GLU A 396 27.35 10.23 -4.92
N ASN A 397 26.41 10.83 -5.63
CA ASN A 397 24.99 10.80 -5.33
C ASN A 397 24.34 9.56 -5.97
N ARG A 398 24.32 8.43 -5.23
CA ARG A 398 23.65 7.16 -5.59
C ARG A 398 22.13 7.29 -5.79
N PHE A 399 21.68 8.07 -6.77
CA PHE A 399 20.27 8.09 -7.18
C PHE A 399 20.04 6.94 -8.15
N LYS A 400 19.53 5.82 -7.63
CA LYS A 400 19.06 4.69 -8.43
C LYS A 400 17.81 5.12 -9.18
N ARG A 401 17.91 5.38 -10.48
CA ARG A 401 16.73 5.66 -11.34
C ARG A 401 16.19 4.36 -11.90
N ILE A 402 14.90 4.11 -11.68
CA ILE A 402 14.19 2.94 -12.18
C ILE A 402 13.27 3.41 -13.30
N ASN A 403 13.40 2.79 -14.48
CA ASN A 403 12.53 3.03 -15.61
C ASN A 403 11.71 1.78 -15.92
N VAL A 404 10.44 1.98 -16.21
CA VAL A 404 9.56 0.91 -16.70
C VAL A 404 9.75 0.78 -18.21
N ARG A 405 10.16 -0.39 -18.68
CA ARG A 405 10.34 -0.67 -20.11
C ARG A 405 9.10 -1.27 -20.75
N LYS A 406 8.50 -2.24 -20.08
CA LYS A 406 7.38 -3.01 -20.61
C LYS A 406 6.41 -3.39 -19.51
N ILE A 407 5.13 -3.38 -19.84
CA ILE A 407 4.03 -3.80 -18.97
C ILE A 407 3.20 -4.80 -19.74
N VAL A 408 2.85 -5.92 -19.13
CA VAL A 408 2.01 -6.95 -19.71
C VAL A 408 0.99 -7.42 -18.67
N SER A 409 -0.27 -7.62 -19.07
CA SER A 409 -1.28 -8.22 -18.20
C SER A 409 -0.94 -9.68 -17.90
N LEU A 410 -0.92 -10.05 -16.61
CA LEU A 410 -0.70 -11.44 -16.22
C LEU A 410 -1.86 -12.36 -16.62
N LYS A 411 -3.08 -11.81 -16.73
CA LYS A 411 -4.25 -12.54 -17.25
C LYS A 411 -4.04 -12.94 -18.70
N ASP A 412 -3.48 -12.04 -19.51
CA ASP A 412 -3.21 -12.30 -20.93
C ASP A 412 -2.09 -13.34 -21.08
N LEU A 413 -1.09 -13.31 -20.20
CA LEU A 413 -0.03 -14.32 -20.17
C LEU A 413 -0.55 -15.71 -19.81
N LEU A 414 -1.51 -15.82 -18.88
CA LEU A 414 -2.15 -17.11 -18.57
C LEU A 414 -3.01 -17.63 -19.73
N ASN A 415 -3.77 -16.73 -20.37
CA ASN A 415 -4.70 -17.07 -21.44
C ASN A 415 -4.02 -17.24 -22.80
N LYS A 416 -2.74 -16.85 -22.94
CA LYS A 416 -2.00 -17.05 -24.18
C LYS A 416 -1.88 -18.56 -24.47
N PRO A 417 -2.37 -19.02 -25.64
CA PRO A 417 -2.31 -20.43 -25.98
C PRO A 417 -0.85 -20.86 -26.05
N ILE A 418 -0.54 -22.00 -25.42
CA ILE A 418 0.78 -22.60 -25.50
C ILE A 418 0.94 -23.17 -26.91
N SER A 419 1.92 -22.66 -27.65
CA SER A 419 2.26 -23.13 -28.99
C SER A 419 2.87 -24.52 -28.93
N GLU A 420 3.90 -24.68 -28.12
CA GLU A 420 4.67 -25.91 -28.00
C GLU A 420 5.02 -26.16 -26.52
N ILE A 421 4.87 -27.40 -26.08
CA ILE A 421 5.35 -27.85 -24.78
C ILE A 421 6.25 -29.07 -24.96
N GLU A 422 7.33 -29.11 -24.20
CA GLU A 422 8.23 -30.26 -24.11
C GLU A 422 8.23 -30.79 -22.68
N PHE A 423 7.86 -32.06 -22.50
CA PHE A 423 7.94 -32.77 -21.23
C PHE A 423 9.21 -33.63 -21.23
N GLU A 424 10.14 -33.35 -20.33
CA GLU A 424 11.33 -34.17 -20.09
C GLU A 424 11.12 -35.08 -18.87
N MET A 425 11.30 -36.38 -19.07
CA MET A 425 11.05 -37.41 -18.05
C MET A 425 12.18 -38.44 -18.00
N ILE A 426 12.40 -39.00 -16.81
CA ILE A 426 13.47 -39.97 -16.52
C ILE A 426 12.97 -41.43 -16.70
N ASN A 427 11.66 -41.68 -16.63
CA ASN A 427 11.12 -43.05 -16.71
C ASN A 427 9.77 -43.10 -17.47
N ARG A 428 9.54 -44.18 -18.23
CA ARG A 428 8.36 -44.39 -19.08
C ARG A 428 7.05 -44.51 -18.29
N ASN A 429 7.11 -44.89 -17.01
CA ASN A 429 5.91 -45.07 -16.17
C ASN A 429 5.11 -43.77 -15.95
N LYS A 430 5.70 -42.59 -16.18
CA LYS A 430 5.01 -41.29 -16.05
C LYS A 430 4.20 -40.89 -17.29
N ILE A 431 4.25 -41.67 -18.36
CA ILE A 431 3.47 -41.41 -19.59
C ILE A 431 1.97 -41.53 -19.33
N GLU A 432 1.54 -42.44 -18.45
CA GLU A 432 0.11 -42.60 -18.12
C GLU A 432 -0.49 -41.35 -17.45
N ASP A 433 0.28 -40.69 -16.58
CA ASP A 433 -0.18 -39.49 -15.88
C ASP A 433 -0.27 -38.29 -16.83
N ILE A 434 0.67 -38.18 -17.77
CA ILE A 434 0.59 -37.20 -18.86
C ILE A 434 -0.63 -37.49 -19.74
N SER A 435 -0.90 -38.76 -20.06
CA SER A 435 -2.06 -39.14 -20.87
C SER A 435 -3.37 -38.72 -20.23
N LYS A 436 -3.52 -38.86 -18.90
CA LYS A 436 -4.74 -38.43 -18.17
C LYS A 436 -5.02 -36.93 -18.31
N ILE A 437 -3.97 -36.11 -18.47
CA ILE A 437 -4.07 -34.66 -18.60
C ILE A 437 -4.30 -34.26 -20.07
N LEU A 438 -3.69 -34.96 -21.02
CA LEU A 438 -3.75 -34.67 -22.47
C LEU A 438 -4.99 -35.24 -23.19
N ASN A 439 -6.09 -35.40 -22.48
CA ASN A 439 -7.28 -36.07 -23.00
C ASN A 439 -8.09 -35.23 -24.00
N LYS A 440 -7.94 -33.91 -24.00
CA LYS A 440 -8.71 -32.99 -24.87
C LYS A 440 -7.92 -32.60 -26.13
N LYS A 441 -8.62 -32.54 -27.28
CA LYS A 441 -8.07 -31.95 -28.52
C LYS A 441 -7.89 -30.45 -28.34
N GLY A 442 -6.79 -29.90 -28.86
CA GLY A 442 -6.49 -28.47 -28.76
C GLY A 442 -5.42 -28.06 -29.76
N ASN A 443 -4.78 -26.91 -29.54
CA ASN A 443 -3.88 -26.28 -30.51
C ASN A 443 -2.38 -26.37 -30.13
N THR A 444 -2.04 -27.03 -29.02
CA THR A 444 -0.67 -27.12 -28.51
C THR A 444 0.05 -28.34 -29.07
N GLU A 445 1.26 -28.13 -29.59
CA GLU A 445 2.18 -29.20 -29.97
C GLU A 445 2.88 -29.75 -28.73
N VAL A 446 2.90 -31.08 -28.61
CA VAL A 446 3.46 -31.76 -27.43
C VAL A 446 4.65 -32.61 -27.85
N ARG A 447 5.81 -32.31 -27.27
CA ARG A 447 7.03 -33.11 -27.37
C ARG A 447 7.29 -33.81 -26.04
N LEU A 448 7.69 -35.08 -26.11
CA LEU A 448 8.06 -35.90 -24.96
C LEU A 448 9.52 -36.30 -25.14
N LYS A 449 10.37 -35.85 -24.23
CA LYS A 449 11.77 -36.22 -24.16
C LYS A 449 11.96 -37.23 -23.03
N VAL A 450 12.27 -38.47 -23.39
CA VAL A 450 12.50 -39.56 -22.44
C VAL A 450 14.00 -39.84 -22.40
N LYS A 451 14.60 -39.67 -21.21
CA LYS A 451 15.96 -40.11 -20.94
C LYS A 451 15.93 -41.56 -20.50
N GLU A 452 16.42 -42.46 -21.34
CA GLU A 452 16.54 -43.88 -21.01
C GLU A 452 17.97 -44.31 -21.29
N ASN A 453 18.69 -44.70 -20.22
CA ASN A 453 20.13 -44.97 -20.24
C ASN A 453 20.94 -43.77 -20.75
N GLU A 454 21.83 -43.95 -21.75
CA GLU A 454 22.65 -42.91 -22.40
C GLU A 454 21.96 -42.24 -23.61
N HIS A 455 20.73 -42.63 -23.96
CA HIS A 455 20.04 -42.11 -25.13
C HIS A 455 18.89 -41.15 -24.76
N ASN A 456 18.82 -40.03 -25.48
CA ASN A 456 17.71 -39.08 -25.41
C ASN A 456 16.71 -39.40 -26.52
N LEU A 457 15.56 -39.97 -26.18
CA LEU A 457 14.47 -40.23 -27.14
C LEU A 457 13.51 -39.04 -27.16
N ILE A 458 13.22 -38.49 -28.34
CA ILE A 458 12.29 -37.36 -28.51
C ILE A 458 11.10 -37.84 -29.35
N PHE A 459 9.91 -37.78 -28.78
CA PHE A 459 8.66 -38.11 -29.45
C PHE A 459 7.80 -36.86 -29.61
N GLN A 460 7.15 -36.70 -30.76
CA GLN A 460 6.16 -35.65 -30.98
C GLN A 460 4.79 -36.28 -31.18
N LEU A 461 3.79 -35.80 -30.43
CA LEU A 461 2.42 -36.27 -30.63
C LEU A 461 1.89 -35.81 -31.98
N LYS A 462 1.33 -36.74 -32.76
CA LYS A 462 0.72 -36.47 -34.07
C LYS A 462 -0.44 -35.47 -34.00
N ASN A 463 -1.23 -35.54 -32.92
CA ASN A 463 -2.39 -34.68 -32.73
C ASN A 463 -2.10 -33.62 -31.68
N LYS A 464 -2.46 -32.37 -31.99
CA LYS A 464 -2.40 -31.24 -31.06
C LYS A 464 -3.38 -31.44 -29.91
N ARG A 465 -2.96 -31.05 -28.71
CA ARG A 465 -3.72 -31.25 -27.46
C ARG A 465 -4.04 -29.92 -26.80
N PHE A 466 -5.07 -29.91 -25.97
CA PHE A 466 -5.39 -28.77 -25.13
C PHE A 466 -4.69 -28.96 -23.79
N ILE A 467 -3.91 -27.96 -23.38
CA ILE A 467 -3.19 -27.97 -22.11
C ILE A 467 -3.51 -26.69 -21.35
N GLU A 468 -4.06 -26.84 -20.16
CA GLU A 468 -4.20 -25.74 -19.22
C GLU A 468 -2.88 -25.55 -18.47
N LYS A 469 -2.37 -24.31 -18.41
CA LYS A 469 -1.14 -24.00 -17.66
C LYS A 469 -1.19 -24.46 -16.20
N LYS A 470 -2.37 -24.46 -15.58
CA LYS A 470 -2.57 -24.98 -14.21
C LYS A 470 -2.27 -26.48 -14.09
N SER A 471 -2.55 -27.26 -15.13
CA SER A 471 -2.30 -28.71 -15.15
C SER A 471 -0.81 -29.05 -15.34
N ILE A 472 -0.03 -28.16 -15.97
CA ILE A 472 1.43 -28.31 -16.11
C ILE A 472 2.11 -28.25 -14.74
N ASN A 473 1.62 -27.39 -13.85
CA ASN A 473 2.21 -27.24 -12.51
C ASN A 473 2.06 -28.50 -11.65
N LEU A 474 0.97 -29.25 -11.80
CA LEU A 474 0.80 -30.57 -11.17
C LEU A 474 1.84 -31.59 -11.66
N LEU A 475 2.29 -31.47 -12.90
CA LEU A 475 3.31 -32.35 -13.48
C LEU A 475 4.73 -31.96 -13.04
N LYS A 476 5.02 -30.65 -12.87
CA LYS A 476 6.29 -30.18 -12.31
C LYS A 476 6.55 -30.74 -10.90
N THR A 477 5.50 -30.98 -10.10
CA THR A 477 5.63 -31.59 -8.76
C THR A 477 5.88 -33.10 -8.77
N GLN A 478 5.86 -33.76 -9.94
CA GLN A 478 6.04 -35.21 -10.08
C GLN A 478 7.33 -35.56 -10.85
N ASP A 479 8.44 -34.82 -10.67
CA ASP A 479 9.72 -34.93 -11.42
C ASP A 479 9.58 -34.99 -12.96
N ILE A 480 8.60 -34.28 -13.52
CA ILE A 480 8.49 -34.07 -14.97
C ILE A 480 8.90 -32.62 -15.24
N LEU A 481 10.04 -32.43 -15.88
CA LEU A 481 10.50 -31.10 -16.28
C LEU A 481 9.68 -30.66 -17.49
N THR A 482 9.11 -29.46 -17.45
CA THR A 482 8.26 -28.94 -18.52
C THR A 482 8.85 -27.67 -19.08
N ASN A 483 9.20 -27.67 -20.36
CA ASN A 483 9.64 -26.49 -21.10
C ASN A 483 8.50 -26.00 -22.00
N ILE A 484 8.06 -24.76 -21.78
CA ILE A 484 7.02 -24.10 -22.58
C ILE A 484 7.71 -23.17 -23.58
N LYS A 485 7.41 -23.30 -24.88
CA LYS A 485 7.95 -22.45 -25.94
C LYS A 485 6.90 -21.53 -26.58
#